data_AF-A0A2Z7CTY8-F1
#
_entry.id   AF-A0A2Z7CTY8-F1
#
_cell.length_a   1.000
_cell.length_b   1.000
_cell.length_c   1.000
_cell.angle_alpha   90.00
_cell.angle_beta   90.00
_cell.angle_gamma   90.00
#
_symmetry.space_group_name_H-M   'P 1'
#
loop_
_entity.id
_entity.type
_entity.pdbx_description
1 polymer ?
#
loop_
_entity_poly.entity_id
_entity_poly.type
_entity_poly.pdbx_seq_one_letter_code
_entity_poly.pdbx_strand_id
1 'polypeptide(L)'
;MEGNSGGSGGGGGNDVELICRTLQVEHKLFYFDLKENPRGRYLKISEKTSASRSTIILPCNGVSWFLDLFNYYVDSDDPQVFYFDVGENRRGRFLKISEASVSRNRSTIIVPAGSSRDEGWAAFRNILAEINEASRLFTLPNPDSEVSEQLVGLSDDVGAGFISGHSSQPSPATDLDVERTSEISPHREVGNMEASKVIRVDQKKFFFDLGSNNRGHFLKISEVTGSDRSSIILPLSGLKQFYEMVGHFAEISKDRVEGVSGANVRSQR
;
A
#
# COMPACT_ATOMS: atom_id res chain seq x y z
N MET A 1 -9.93 -49.03 -23.85
CA MET A 1 -8.56 -48.72 -23.44
C MET A 1 -8.65 -47.62 -22.41
N GLU A 2 -8.40 -47.98 -21.16
CA GLU A 2 -8.26 -47.08 -20.02
C GLU A 2 -7.03 -46.20 -20.21
N GLY A 3 -7.10 -44.96 -19.71
CA GLY A 3 -6.00 -44.01 -19.71
C GLY A 3 -6.02 -43.20 -18.42
N ASN A 4 -5.87 -43.91 -17.30
CA ASN A 4 -5.58 -43.35 -16.00
C ASN A 4 -4.11 -42.89 -15.97
N SER A 5 -3.88 -41.61 -15.65
CA SER A 5 -2.56 -41.13 -15.24
C SER A 5 -2.73 -40.05 -14.17
N GLY A 6 -2.74 -40.51 -12.91
CA GLY A 6 -2.20 -39.73 -11.80
C GLY A 6 -0.70 -39.48 -12.00
N GLY A 7 -0.02 -38.58 -11.32
CA GLY A 7 -0.32 -37.77 -10.15
C GLY A 7 1.05 -37.34 -9.61
N SER A 8 1.17 -36.14 -9.03
CA SER A 8 2.27 -35.79 -8.10
C SER A 8 2.09 -34.39 -7.53
N GLY A 9 2.14 -34.29 -6.20
CA GLY A 9 2.18 -33.05 -5.44
C GLY A 9 1.68 -33.27 -4.02
N GLY A 10 2.50 -33.90 -3.19
CA GLY A 10 2.16 -34.38 -1.86
C GLY A 10 1.94 -33.32 -0.77
N GLY A 11 1.47 -33.82 0.38
CA GLY A 11 1.31 -33.08 1.62
C GLY A 11 0.26 -33.76 2.50
N GLY A 12 0.67 -34.79 3.23
CA GLY A 12 -0.17 -35.46 4.23
C GLY A 12 -0.48 -34.55 5.41
N GLY A 13 -1.74 -34.59 5.85
CA GLY A 13 -2.30 -33.86 6.98
C GLY A 13 -3.82 -33.96 6.88
N ASN A 14 -4.53 -34.02 8.00
CA ASN A 14 -5.99 -34.19 8.08
C ASN A 14 -6.77 -32.94 7.61
N ASP A 15 -6.35 -32.34 6.50
CA ASP A 15 -6.82 -31.05 6.02
C ASP A 15 -7.99 -31.28 5.08
N VAL A 16 -9.19 -30.92 5.54
CA VAL A 16 -10.42 -30.98 4.77
C VAL A 16 -10.55 -29.72 3.93
N GLU A 17 -10.70 -29.87 2.61
CA GLU A 17 -10.99 -28.75 1.73
C GLU A 17 -12.48 -28.41 1.80
N LEU A 18 -12.78 -27.16 2.17
CA LEU A 18 -14.16 -26.68 2.32
C LEU A 18 -14.68 -26.05 1.04
N ILE A 19 -13.87 -25.16 0.44
CA ILE A 19 -14.21 -24.46 -0.80
C ILE A 19 -12.94 -24.00 -1.51
N CYS A 20 -12.94 -24.10 -2.83
CA CYS A 20 -11.88 -23.62 -3.71
C CYS A 20 -12.45 -22.61 -4.71
N ARG A 21 -11.73 -21.50 -4.95
CA ARG A 21 -12.01 -20.55 -6.03
C ARG A 21 -10.72 -20.12 -6.70
N THR A 22 -10.85 -19.57 -7.91
CA THR A 22 -9.72 -19.03 -8.67
C THR A 22 -9.96 -17.61 -9.12
N LEU A 23 -8.90 -16.80 -9.15
CA LEU A 23 -8.90 -15.46 -9.72
C LEU A 23 -7.76 -15.34 -10.73
N GLN A 24 -8.09 -14.98 -11.96
CA GLN A 24 -7.09 -14.63 -12.96
C GLN A 24 -6.87 -13.12 -12.96
N VAL A 25 -5.61 -12.70 -12.82
CA VAL A 25 -5.19 -11.29 -12.92
C VAL A 25 -3.99 -11.23 -13.85
N GLU A 26 -4.13 -10.52 -14.97
CA GLU A 26 -3.12 -10.48 -16.02
C GLU A 26 -2.70 -11.90 -16.46
N HIS A 27 -1.40 -12.23 -16.32
CA HIS A 27 -0.80 -13.53 -16.64
C HIS A 27 -0.61 -14.43 -15.40
N LYS A 28 -1.22 -14.06 -14.27
CA LYS A 28 -1.14 -14.79 -13.00
C LYS A 28 -2.50 -15.42 -12.70
N LEU A 29 -2.46 -16.63 -12.14
CA LEU A 29 -3.65 -17.34 -11.66
C LEU A 29 -3.52 -17.58 -10.16
N PHE A 30 -4.44 -17.04 -9.39
CA PHE A 30 -4.52 -17.22 -7.95
C PHE A 30 -5.55 -18.32 -7.63
N TYR A 31 -5.17 -19.23 -6.74
CA TYR A 31 -6.04 -20.24 -6.15
C TYR A 31 -6.28 -19.90 -4.69
N PHE A 32 -7.54 -19.95 -4.28
CA PHE A 32 -7.98 -19.69 -2.91
C PHE A 32 -8.66 -20.94 -2.40
N ASP A 33 -7.99 -21.65 -1.51
CA ASP A 33 -8.49 -22.88 -0.92
C ASP A 33 -8.76 -22.63 0.57
N LEU A 34 -10.03 -22.58 0.97
CA LEU A 34 -10.40 -22.59 2.38
C LEU A 34 -10.34 -24.03 2.88
N LYS A 35 -9.51 -24.27 3.87
CA LYS A 35 -9.28 -25.59 4.43
C LYS A 35 -9.46 -25.58 5.94
N GLU A 36 -9.74 -26.75 6.49
CA GLU A 36 -9.93 -26.99 7.92
C GLU A 36 -9.03 -28.13 8.37
N ASN A 37 -8.33 -27.93 9.47
CA ASN A 37 -7.58 -28.98 10.14
C ASN A 37 -7.81 -28.91 11.66
N PRO A 38 -7.28 -29.83 12.47
CA PRO A 38 -7.49 -29.81 13.93
C PRO A 38 -7.01 -28.52 14.63
N ARG A 39 -6.20 -27.68 13.99
CA ARG A 39 -5.75 -26.39 14.53
C ARG A 39 -6.71 -25.24 14.17
N GLY A 40 -7.70 -25.49 13.33
CA GLY A 40 -8.69 -24.53 12.87
C GLY A 40 -8.73 -24.38 11.35
N ARG A 41 -9.46 -23.35 10.90
CA ARG A 41 -9.61 -23.01 9.49
C ARG A 41 -8.56 -22.01 9.03
N TYR A 42 -8.16 -22.15 7.79
CA TYR A 42 -7.20 -21.26 7.15
C TYR A 42 -7.47 -21.14 5.66
N LEU A 43 -7.10 -20.00 5.08
CA LEU A 43 -7.16 -19.73 3.65
C LEU A 43 -5.77 -19.92 3.05
N LYS A 44 -5.63 -20.91 2.17
CA LYS A 44 -4.42 -21.12 1.38
C LYS A 44 -4.53 -20.32 0.08
N ILE A 45 -3.63 -19.39 -0.13
CA ILE A 45 -3.60 -18.56 -1.35
C ILE A 45 -2.36 -18.93 -2.14
N SER A 46 -2.55 -19.53 -3.31
CA SER A 46 -1.45 -19.89 -4.22
C SER A 46 -1.42 -18.99 -5.44
N GLU A 47 -0.30 -18.34 -5.71
CA GLU A 47 -0.01 -17.69 -6.98
C GLU A 47 0.63 -18.71 -7.93
N LYS A 48 0.07 -18.88 -9.12
CA LYS A 48 0.67 -19.65 -10.21
C LYS A 48 0.99 -18.72 -11.38
N THR A 49 2.24 -18.78 -11.82
CA THR A 49 2.73 -18.17 -13.06
C THR A 49 3.19 -19.26 -14.02
N SER A 50 3.62 -18.89 -15.23
CA SER A 50 4.24 -19.83 -16.16
C SER A 50 5.55 -20.44 -15.63
N ALA A 51 6.26 -19.73 -14.74
CA ALA A 51 7.59 -20.12 -14.26
C ALA A 51 7.60 -20.71 -12.85
N SER A 52 6.64 -20.34 -12.00
CA SER A 52 6.68 -20.67 -10.58
C SER A 52 5.30 -20.75 -9.96
N ARG A 53 5.22 -21.46 -8.83
CA ARG A 53 4.08 -21.46 -7.93
C ARG A 53 4.56 -21.10 -6.53
N SER A 54 3.94 -20.09 -5.93
CA SER A 54 4.18 -19.71 -4.54
C SER A 54 2.87 -19.72 -3.77
N THR A 55 2.95 -19.88 -2.46
CA THR A 55 1.76 -20.03 -1.61
C THR A 55 1.98 -19.33 -0.29
N ILE A 56 0.96 -18.62 0.18
CA ILE A 56 0.84 -18.18 1.57
C ILE A 56 -0.34 -18.87 2.24
N ILE A 57 -0.28 -19.00 3.57
CA ILE A 57 -1.28 -19.63 4.42
C ILE A 57 -1.75 -18.60 5.44
N LEU A 58 -2.98 -18.12 5.27
CA LEU A 58 -3.60 -17.11 6.11
C LEU A 58 -4.56 -17.79 7.11
N PRO A 59 -4.25 -17.81 8.41
CA PRO A 59 -5.21 -18.27 9.42
C PRO A 59 -6.49 -17.42 9.40
N CYS A 60 -7.67 -18.04 9.57
CA CYS A 60 -8.95 -17.34 9.43
C CYS A 60 -9.14 -16.18 10.42
N ASN A 61 -8.57 -16.26 11.62
CA ASN A 61 -8.57 -15.18 12.62
C ASN A 61 -7.80 -13.92 12.16
N GLY A 62 -6.94 -14.03 11.14
CA GLY A 62 -6.20 -12.90 10.56
C GLY A 62 -6.82 -12.28 9.31
N VAL A 63 -7.92 -12.85 8.79
CA VAL A 63 -8.50 -12.42 7.50
C VAL A 63 -9.07 -11.01 7.57
N SER A 64 -9.69 -10.61 8.69
CA SER A 64 -10.23 -9.26 8.84
C SER A 64 -9.15 -8.19 8.71
N TRP A 65 -7.96 -8.40 9.27
CA TRP A 65 -6.86 -7.45 9.16
C TRP A 65 -6.34 -7.29 7.72
N PHE A 66 -6.41 -8.36 6.91
CA PHE A 66 -6.11 -8.25 5.48
C PHE A 66 -7.17 -7.41 4.76
N LEU A 67 -8.45 -7.61 5.08
CA LEU A 67 -9.55 -6.84 4.50
C LEU A 67 -9.44 -5.37 4.86
N ASP A 68 -9.18 -5.02 6.12
CA ASP A 68 -9.01 -3.63 6.56
C ASP A 68 -7.87 -2.94 5.78
N LEU A 69 -6.73 -3.64 5.61
CA LEU A 69 -5.59 -3.14 4.86
C LEU A 69 -5.90 -2.99 3.36
N PHE A 70 -6.57 -3.97 2.75
CA PHE A 70 -6.95 -3.86 1.34
C PHE A 70 -7.99 -2.76 1.13
N ASN A 71 -8.92 -2.59 2.06
CA ASN A 71 -9.91 -1.53 2.03
C ASN A 71 -9.23 -0.16 2.02
N TYR A 72 -8.19 0.04 2.84
CA TYR A 72 -7.37 1.26 2.78
C TYR A 72 -6.80 1.55 1.38
N TYR A 73 -6.41 0.51 0.63
CA TYR A 73 -5.90 0.66 -0.75
C TYR A 73 -7.00 0.67 -1.83
N VAL A 74 -8.25 0.34 -1.50
CA VAL A 74 -9.36 0.28 -2.46
C VAL A 74 -10.28 1.49 -2.33
N ASP A 75 -10.57 1.93 -1.10
CA ASP A 75 -11.53 2.99 -0.76
C ASP A 75 -10.90 4.39 -0.70
N SER A 76 -9.59 4.50 -0.67
CA SER A 76 -8.95 5.77 -1.01
C SER A 76 -9.38 6.14 -2.43
N ASP A 77 -10.19 7.20 -2.60
CA ASP A 77 -10.79 7.62 -3.89
C ASP A 77 -9.78 7.69 -5.04
N ASP A 78 -8.50 7.83 -4.70
CA ASP A 78 -7.40 7.36 -5.50
C ASP A 78 -6.16 7.26 -4.59
N PRO A 79 -5.67 6.08 -4.14
CA PRO A 79 -4.41 6.05 -3.45
C PRO A 79 -3.34 6.33 -4.49
N GLN A 80 -3.00 7.61 -4.67
CA GLN A 80 -1.80 8.00 -5.38
C GLN A 80 -0.61 7.51 -4.57
N VAL A 81 -0.23 6.25 -4.82
CA VAL A 81 0.99 5.71 -4.28
C VAL A 81 2.09 6.14 -5.23
N PHE A 82 2.99 6.99 -4.71
CA PHE A 82 4.22 7.32 -5.40
C PHE A 82 5.25 6.21 -5.16
N TYR A 83 5.74 5.63 -6.25
CA TYR A 83 6.81 4.64 -6.28
C TYR A 83 8.12 5.34 -6.59
N PHE A 84 9.14 5.04 -5.81
CA PHE A 84 10.48 5.61 -5.97
C PHE A 84 11.45 4.47 -6.26
N ASP A 85 12.01 4.45 -7.47
CA ASP A 85 12.99 3.45 -7.90
C ASP A 85 14.29 4.12 -8.36
N VAL A 86 15.44 3.56 -8.00
CA VAL A 86 16.72 3.97 -8.56
C VAL A 86 17.08 3.04 -9.70
N GLY A 87 17.35 3.61 -10.87
CA GLY A 87 17.80 2.89 -12.06
C GLY A 87 19.10 3.44 -12.62
N GLU A 88 19.70 2.72 -13.57
CA GLU A 88 20.92 3.12 -14.27
C GLU A 88 20.79 2.81 -15.77
N ASN A 89 21.24 3.74 -16.61
CA ASN A 89 21.30 3.56 -18.06
C ASN A 89 22.58 4.19 -18.63
N ARG A 90 22.77 4.16 -19.96
CA ARG A 90 23.97 4.73 -20.63
C ARG A 90 24.20 6.22 -20.33
N ARG A 91 23.20 6.95 -19.86
CA ARG A 91 23.26 8.37 -19.47
C ARG A 91 23.53 8.57 -17.98
N GLY A 92 23.67 7.49 -17.21
CA GLY A 92 23.93 7.52 -15.77
C GLY A 92 22.76 7.01 -14.92
N ARG A 93 22.87 7.19 -13.60
CA ARG A 93 21.84 6.83 -12.64
C ARG A 93 20.68 7.82 -12.65
N PHE A 94 19.49 7.35 -12.32
CA PHE A 94 18.29 8.18 -12.26
C PHE A 94 17.33 7.67 -11.17
N LEU A 95 16.62 8.59 -10.54
CA LEU A 95 15.47 8.30 -9.69
C LEU A 95 14.23 8.34 -10.57
N LYS A 96 13.43 7.29 -10.52
CA LYS A 96 12.15 7.19 -11.20
C LYS A 96 11.06 7.30 -10.15
N ILE A 97 10.17 8.27 -10.34
CA ILE A 97 9.00 8.50 -9.50
C ILE A 97 7.79 8.13 -10.35
N SER A 98 7.14 7.01 -10.05
CA SER A 98 5.91 6.58 -10.74
C SER A 98 4.71 6.80 -9.84
N GLU A 99 3.70 7.50 -10.33
CA GLU A 99 2.37 7.52 -9.75
C GLU A 99 1.66 6.24 -10.17
N ALA A 100 1.26 5.40 -9.20
CA ALA A 100 0.26 4.38 -9.46
C ALA A 100 -1.04 4.76 -8.77
N SER A 101 -2.06 4.87 -9.61
CA SER A 101 -3.44 4.88 -9.23
C SER A 101 -4.03 3.54 -9.65
N VAL A 102 -5.03 3.04 -8.91
CA VAL A 102 -5.82 1.86 -9.33
C VAL A 102 -6.66 2.18 -10.57
N SER A 103 -6.92 3.47 -10.85
CA SER A 103 -7.87 3.95 -11.85
C SER A 103 -7.26 4.82 -12.97
N ARG A 104 -6.04 5.37 -12.81
CA ARG A 104 -5.42 6.29 -13.79
C ARG A 104 -4.19 5.73 -14.51
N ASN A 105 -3.92 6.29 -15.69
CA ASN A 105 -2.70 6.04 -16.46
C ASN A 105 -1.45 6.42 -15.65
N ARG A 106 -0.43 5.56 -15.73
CA ARG A 106 0.87 5.72 -15.07
C ARG A 106 1.55 7.05 -15.46
N SER A 107 1.54 8.03 -14.57
CA SER A 107 2.45 9.18 -14.67
C SER A 107 3.82 8.76 -14.15
N THR A 108 4.91 9.13 -14.84
CA THR A 108 6.26 8.86 -14.37
C THR A 108 7.16 10.06 -14.63
N ILE A 109 7.84 10.48 -13.58
CA ILE A 109 8.89 11.50 -13.62
C ILE A 109 10.24 10.79 -13.46
N ILE A 110 11.24 11.26 -14.19
CA ILE A 110 12.63 10.80 -14.05
C ILE A 110 13.47 11.99 -13.58
N VAL A 111 14.17 11.80 -12.47
CA VAL A 111 15.15 12.75 -11.93
C VAL A 111 16.55 12.17 -12.16
N PRO A 112 17.31 12.67 -13.15
CA PRO A 112 18.69 12.25 -13.36
C PRO A 112 19.55 12.55 -12.15
N ALA A 113 20.50 11.68 -11.83
CA ALA A 113 21.46 11.92 -10.76
C ALA A 113 22.40 13.10 -11.05
N GLY A 114 22.53 13.50 -12.33
CA GLY A 114 23.48 14.52 -12.78
C GLY A 114 24.84 13.92 -13.15
N SER A 115 25.72 14.75 -13.71
CA SER A 115 27.04 14.34 -14.21
C SER A 115 28.08 14.07 -13.12
N SER A 116 27.82 14.48 -11.88
CA SER A 116 28.75 14.36 -10.74
C SER A 116 28.00 14.08 -9.43
N ARG A 117 28.44 13.05 -8.69
CA ARG A 117 28.10 12.76 -7.27
C ARG A 117 26.64 13.00 -6.84
N ASP A 118 25.66 12.62 -7.66
CA ASP A 118 24.22 12.76 -7.37
C ASP A 118 23.73 14.20 -7.12
N GLU A 119 24.43 15.21 -7.65
CA GLU A 119 24.06 16.64 -7.55
C GLU A 119 22.61 16.91 -7.97
N GLY A 120 22.12 16.20 -9.00
CA GLY A 120 20.74 16.34 -9.47
C GLY A 120 19.71 15.92 -8.43
N TRP A 121 20.00 14.89 -7.64
CA TRP A 121 19.12 14.46 -6.54
C TRP A 121 19.21 15.39 -5.34
N ALA A 122 20.40 15.90 -5.03
CA ALA A 122 20.58 16.89 -3.97
C ALA A 122 19.82 18.18 -4.27
N ALA A 123 19.88 18.66 -5.53
CA ALA A 123 19.11 19.81 -6.00
C ALA A 123 17.60 19.54 -5.91
N PHE A 124 17.13 18.39 -6.40
CA PHE A 124 15.73 17.99 -6.32
C PHE A 124 15.20 17.96 -4.87
N ARG A 125 15.97 17.36 -3.94
CA ARG A 125 15.64 17.34 -2.51
C ARG A 125 15.53 18.75 -1.93
N ASN A 126 16.49 19.63 -2.23
CA ASN A 126 16.49 21.00 -1.71
C ASN A 126 15.26 21.78 -2.21
N ILE A 127 14.91 21.65 -3.48
CA ILE A 127 13.70 22.27 -4.05
C ILE A 127 12.43 21.73 -3.36
N LEU A 128 12.34 20.42 -3.11
CA LEU A 128 11.20 19.85 -2.37
C LEU A 128 11.11 20.38 -0.94
N ALA A 129 12.26 20.59 -0.26
CA ALA A 129 12.31 21.17 1.07
C ALA A 129 11.81 22.62 1.06
N GLU A 130 12.27 23.43 0.10
CA GLU A 130 11.84 24.82 -0.09
C GLU A 130 10.32 24.90 -0.36
N ILE A 131 9.79 24.04 -1.24
CA ILE A 131 8.35 23.98 -1.52
C ILE A 131 7.56 23.62 -0.26
N ASN A 132 8.05 22.66 0.54
CA ASN A 132 7.40 22.25 1.78
C ASN A 132 7.44 23.35 2.86
N GLU A 133 8.51 24.13 2.92
CA GLU A 133 8.58 25.30 3.81
C GLU A 133 7.61 26.39 3.35
N ALA A 134 7.57 26.68 2.04
CA ALA A 134 6.67 27.67 1.46
C ALA A 134 5.19 27.28 1.60
N SER A 135 4.83 26.00 1.43
CA SER A 135 3.43 25.54 1.53
C SER A 135 2.84 25.71 2.93
N ARG A 136 3.67 25.68 3.97
CA ARG A 136 3.25 25.96 5.36
C ARG A 136 2.85 27.43 5.58
N LEU A 137 3.34 28.36 4.75
CA LEU A 137 2.91 29.76 4.81
C LEU A 137 1.52 29.97 4.19
N PHE A 138 1.04 29.04 3.36
CA PHE A 138 -0.28 29.10 2.72
C PHE A 138 -1.39 28.36 3.49
N THR A 139 -1.10 27.83 4.69
CA THR A 139 -2.08 27.08 5.52
C THR A 139 -2.55 27.84 6.76
N LEU A 140 -2.67 29.18 6.67
CA LEU A 140 -3.35 29.96 7.71
C LEU A 140 -4.87 29.70 7.67
N PRO A 141 -5.51 29.32 8.79
CA PRO A 141 -6.95 29.44 8.92
C PRO A 141 -7.28 30.93 9.07
N ASN A 142 -8.08 31.47 8.15
CA ASN A 142 -8.58 32.84 8.23
C ASN A 142 -9.52 32.96 9.46
N PRO A 143 -9.20 33.72 10.52
CA PRO A 143 -10.17 34.02 11.56
C PRO A 143 -10.85 35.34 11.19
N ASP A 144 -12.11 35.25 10.78
CA ASP A 144 -13.14 36.29 10.79
C ASP A 144 -12.69 37.75 10.55
N SER A 145 -13.00 38.26 9.35
CA SER A 145 -13.35 39.67 9.19
C SER A 145 -14.48 39.78 8.18
N GLU A 146 -15.70 39.80 8.70
CA GLU A 146 -16.86 40.38 8.04
C GLU A 146 -16.72 41.91 7.93
N VAL A 147 -17.53 42.48 7.01
CA VAL A 147 -17.79 43.90 6.72
C VAL A 147 -16.74 44.53 5.77
N SER A 148 -17.04 44.99 4.56
CA SER A 148 -18.25 45.67 4.07
C SER A 148 -18.42 45.57 2.54
N GLU A 149 -19.67 45.68 2.09
CA GLU A 149 -20.10 45.82 0.70
C GLU A 149 -19.42 47.01 -0.03
N GLN A 150 -19.17 46.82 -1.34
CA GLN A 150 -19.69 47.65 -2.44
C GLN A 150 -18.66 48.05 -3.52
N LEU A 151 -19.08 47.75 -4.76
CA LEU A 151 -18.73 48.32 -6.07
C LEU A 151 -17.72 47.57 -6.99
N VAL A 152 -18.31 46.86 -7.96
CA VAL A 152 -18.18 47.05 -9.42
C VAL A 152 -16.77 47.11 -10.04
N GLY A 153 -16.47 46.10 -10.85
CA GLY A 153 -16.15 46.31 -12.27
C GLY A 153 -14.74 45.98 -12.75
N LEU A 154 -14.72 45.08 -13.76
CA LEU A 154 -13.69 44.94 -14.82
C LEU A 154 -12.34 44.41 -14.30
N SER A 155 -11.51 43.64 -15.01
CA SER A 155 -11.40 43.23 -16.41
C SER A 155 -10.42 42.03 -16.41
N ASP A 156 -10.57 41.14 -17.39
CA ASP A 156 -9.49 40.27 -17.86
C ASP A 156 -8.22 41.08 -18.13
N ASP A 157 -7.05 40.53 -17.76
CA ASP A 157 -5.81 40.75 -18.52
C ASP A 157 -4.79 39.62 -18.29
N VAL A 158 -4.57 38.86 -19.36
CA VAL A 158 -3.47 37.90 -19.52
C VAL A 158 -2.28 38.70 -20.05
N GLY A 159 -1.22 38.86 -19.25
CA GLY A 159 -0.05 39.66 -19.62
C GLY A 159 1.27 38.99 -19.30
N ALA A 160 1.95 38.51 -20.35
CA ALA A 160 3.34 38.09 -20.32
C ALA A 160 4.30 39.29 -20.20
N GLY A 161 5.39 39.12 -19.46
CA GLY A 161 6.69 39.68 -19.87
C GLY A 161 7.35 40.78 -19.00
N PHE A 162 8.60 40.48 -18.66
CA PHE A 162 9.80 41.35 -18.61
C PHE A 162 10.19 42.15 -17.34
N ILE A 163 11.22 41.60 -16.68
CA ILE A 163 12.47 42.18 -16.12
C ILE A 163 12.53 43.66 -15.69
N SER A 164 12.95 43.88 -14.44
CA SER A 164 14.02 44.84 -14.12
C SER A 164 14.75 44.42 -12.85
N GLY A 165 16.06 44.26 -12.96
CA GLY A 165 16.95 43.99 -11.83
C GLY A 165 17.38 45.28 -11.14
N HIS A 166 17.77 45.17 -9.87
CA HIS A 166 18.81 46.00 -9.27
C HIS A 166 19.39 45.30 -8.04
N SER A 167 20.72 45.16 -8.03
CA SER A 167 21.54 44.65 -6.95
C SER A 167 21.76 45.71 -5.87
N SER A 168 21.75 45.31 -4.59
CA SER A 168 22.72 45.78 -3.57
C SER A 168 22.45 45.16 -2.19
N GLN A 169 23.40 44.35 -1.71
CA GLN A 169 23.71 44.10 -0.29
C GLN A 169 24.33 45.36 0.37
N PRO A 170 24.58 45.46 1.71
CA PRO A 170 24.78 44.41 2.72
C PRO A 170 24.11 44.61 4.11
N SER A 171 24.29 43.60 4.98
CA SER A 171 23.91 43.49 6.40
C SER A 171 24.85 44.25 7.37
N PRO A 172 24.59 44.32 8.69
CA PRO A 172 25.06 43.23 9.59
C PRO A 172 24.24 42.93 10.87
N ALA A 173 24.37 41.67 11.31
CA ALA A 173 24.51 41.08 12.66
C ALA A 173 23.58 41.44 13.83
N THR A 174 23.05 40.39 14.48
CA THR A 174 23.11 40.22 15.95
C THR A 174 23.00 38.73 16.31
N ASP A 175 23.98 38.25 17.08
CA ASP A 175 24.04 36.95 17.77
C ASP A 175 22.98 36.89 18.87
N LEU A 176 22.31 35.74 19.05
CA LEU A 176 21.85 35.29 20.37
C LEU A 176 21.85 33.76 20.45
N ASP A 177 22.77 33.30 21.29
CA ASP A 177 22.97 31.97 21.84
C ASP A 177 21.92 31.69 22.94
N VAL A 178 21.13 30.61 22.82
CA VAL A 178 20.31 30.08 23.93
C VAL A 178 20.17 28.56 23.79
N GLU A 179 20.97 27.82 24.56
CA GLU A 179 20.60 26.50 25.07
C GLU A 179 19.28 26.59 25.86
N ARG A 180 18.29 25.76 25.51
CA ARG A 180 17.27 25.35 26.48
C ARG A 180 16.68 23.97 26.17
N THR A 181 17.09 23.02 26.99
CA THR A 181 16.48 21.72 27.21
C THR A 181 15.04 21.84 27.71
N SER A 182 14.25 20.77 27.47
CA SER A 182 12.95 20.46 28.10
C SER A 182 11.75 21.17 27.42
N GLU A 183 10.63 20.55 27.03
CA GLU A 183 9.90 19.41 27.59
C GLU A 183 9.02 18.76 26.51
N ILE A 184 8.93 17.42 26.57
CA ILE A 184 7.93 16.63 25.86
C ILE A 184 6.57 16.93 26.50
N SER A 185 5.63 17.51 25.74
CA SER A 185 4.22 17.57 26.15
C SER A 185 3.35 16.70 25.24
N PRO A 186 2.49 15.84 25.81
CA PRO A 186 1.77 14.81 25.08
C PRO A 186 0.48 15.42 24.51
N HIS A 187 0.43 15.62 23.20
CA HIS A 187 -0.81 16.00 22.54
C HIS A 187 -1.27 14.97 21.53
N ARG A 188 -2.24 14.20 22.04
CA ARG A 188 -3.38 13.59 21.36
C ARG A 188 -3.07 12.40 20.45
N GLU A 189 -3.41 11.24 20.99
CA GLU A 189 -3.85 10.05 20.25
C GLU A 189 -5.00 10.43 19.31
N VAL A 190 -4.66 10.96 18.13
CA VAL A 190 -5.45 10.78 16.92
C VAL A 190 -4.76 9.63 16.21
N GLY A 191 -5.47 8.51 16.10
CA GLY A 191 -4.91 7.19 15.84
C GLY A 191 -3.78 7.16 14.82
N ASN A 192 -2.58 6.80 15.30
CA ASN A 192 -1.47 6.28 14.50
C ASN A 192 -1.84 4.91 13.91
N MET A 193 -2.90 4.88 13.12
CA MET A 193 -3.13 3.83 12.14
C MET A 193 -2.52 4.29 10.81
N GLU A 194 -1.25 4.71 10.84
CA GLU A 194 -0.35 4.35 9.74
C GLU A 194 -0.47 2.83 9.65
N ALA A 195 -1.34 2.34 8.76
CA ALA A 195 -1.70 0.94 8.66
C ALA A 195 -0.41 0.13 8.62
N SER A 196 -0.08 -0.52 9.74
CA SER A 196 1.19 -1.22 9.88
C SER A 196 1.29 -2.19 8.70
N LYS A 197 2.29 -2.00 7.83
CA LYS A 197 2.60 -2.89 6.70
C LYS A 197 2.96 -4.31 7.15
N VAL A 198 2.90 -4.57 8.46
CA VAL A 198 3.12 -5.87 9.07
C VAL A 198 1.89 -6.28 9.87
N ILE A 199 1.28 -7.40 9.47
CA ILE A 199 0.22 -8.07 10.22
C ILE A 199 0.83 -9.28 10.94
N ARG A 200 0.48 -9.48 12.20
CA ARG A 200 0.93 -10.65 12.99
C ARG A 200 -0.26 -11.50 13.36
N VAL A 201 -0.24 -12.76 12.97
CA VAL A 201 -1.30 -13.74 13.24
C VAL A 201 -0.64 -15.00 13.74
N ASP A 202 -0.95 -15.41 14.97
CA ASP A 202 -0.30 -16.53 15.65
C ASP A 202 1.24 -16.40 15.63
N GLN A 203 1.94 -17.38 15.06
CA GLN A 203 3.39 -17.38 14.87
C GLN A 203 3.84 -16.82 13.51
N LYS A 204 2.89 -16.31 12.71
CA LYS A 204 3.14 -15.79 11.35
C LYS A 204 3.22 -14.27 11.35
N LYS A 205 4.13 -13.76 10.53
CA LYS A 205 4.23 -12.33 10.20
C LYS A 205 3.99 -12.17 8.71
N PHE A 206 3.07 -11.28 8.35
CA PHE A 206 2.79 -10.93 6.96
C PHE A 206 3.29 -9.53 6.69
N PHE A 207 4.13 -9.38 5.65
CA PHE A 207 4.66 -8.10 5.20
C PHE A 207 4.00 -7.71 3.88
N PHE A 208 3.61 -6.45 3.78
CA PHE A 208 2.90 -5.88 2.63
C PHE A 208 3.77 -4.80 1.98
N ASP A 209 4.44 -5.19 0.92
CA ASP A 209 5.42 -4.36 0.23
C ASP A 209 4.87 -3.94 -1.14
N LEU A 210 4.62 -2.65 -1.33
CA LEU A 210 4.32 -2.10 -2.65
C LEU A 210 5.60 -2.04 -3.48
N GLY A 211 5.54 -2.53 -4.72
CA GLY A 211 6.64 -2.46 -5.67
C GLY A 211 6.20 -2.05 -7.08
N SER A 212 7.17 -1.62 -7.89
CA SER A 212 6.97 -1.34 -9.31
C SER A 212 7.99 -2.09 -10.15
N ASN A 213 7.62 -2.44 -11.37
CA ASN A 213 8.54 -2.93 -12.39
C ASN A 213 8.08 -2.49 -13.78
N ASN A 214 8.69 -3.05 -14.83
CA ASN A 214 8.34 -2.72 -16.21
C ASN A 214 6.94 -3.21 -16.63
N ARG A 215 6.38 -4.20 -15.92
CA ARG A 215 5.03 -4.73 -16.18
C ARG A 215 3.94 -3.95 -15.47
N GLY A 216 4.27 -3.25 -14.38
CA GLY A 216 3.31 -2.43 -13.64
C GLY A 216 3.62 -2.39 -12.15
N HIS A 217 2.60 -2.02 -11.38
CA HIS A 217 2.65 -1.93 -9.93
C HIS A 217 2.04 -3.18 -9.29
N PHE A 218 2.62 -3.58 -8.17
CA PHE A 218 2.19 -4.79 -7.47
C PHE A 218 2.30 -4.61 -5.95
N LEU A 219 1.50 -5.40 -5.25
CA LEU A 219 1.62 -5.64 -3.82
C LEU A 219 2.24 -7.01 -3.61
N LYS A 220 3.43 -7.05 -3.03
CA LYS A 220 4.07 -8.29 -2.57
C LYS A 220 3.62 -8.58 -1.15
N ILE A 221 3.01 -9.74 -0.96
CA ILE A 221 2.55 -10.22 0.34
C ILE A 221 3.50 -11.34 0.75
N SER A 222 4.37 -11.07 1.74
CA SER A 222 5.32 -12.07 2.25
C SER A 222 4.81 -12.66 3.56
N GLU A 223 4.69 -13.97 3.64
CA GLU A 223 4.51 -14.72 4.89
C GLU A 223 5.88 -15.15 5.45
N VAL A 224 6.10 -14.91 6.74
CA VAL A 224 7.29 -15.37 7.47
C VAL A 224 6.84 -16.19 8.69
N THR A 225 7.32 -17.43 8.77
CA THR A 225 7.13 -18.34 9.92
C THR A 225 8.49 -18.92 10.32
N GLY A 226 9.04 -18.50 11.46
CA GLY A 226 10.39 -18.92 11.86
C GLY A 226 11.45 -18.48 10.83
N SER A 227 12.20 -19.43 10.28
CA SER A 227 13.14 -19.21 9.17
C SER A 227 12.49 -19.21 7.78
N ASP A 228 11.28 -19.74 7.66
CA ASP A 228 10.63 -19.94 6.38
C ASP A 228 9.97 -18.65 5.92
N ARG A 229 10.19 -18.33 4.65
CA ARG A 229 9.59 -17.17 3.99
C ARG A 229 9.00 -17.58 2.64
N SER A 230 7.73 -17.24 2.43
CA SER A 230 7.05 -17.38 1.15
C SER A 230 6.42 -16.04 0.77
N SER A 231 6.21 -15.80 -0.52
CA SER A 231 5.53 -14.59 -0.96
C SER A 231 4.73 -14.79 -2.23
N ILE A 232 3.59 -14.11 -2.30
CA ILE A 232 2.84 -13.91 -3.53
C ILE A 232 2.95 -12.45 -3.99
N ILE A 233 2.76 -12.21 -5.28
CA ILE A 233 2.85 -10.92 -5.95
C ILE A 233 1.52 -10.66 -6.65
N LEU A 234 0.72 -9.78 -6.06
CA LEU A 234 -0.58 -9.34 -6.57
C LEU A 234 -0.42 -8.08 -7.44
N PRO A 235 -0.70 -8.12 -8.75
CA PRO A 235 -0.80 -6.91 -9.55
C PRO A 235 -1.89 -6.00 -8.99
N LEU A 236 -1.62 -4.69 -8.87
CA LEU A 236 -2.60 -3.76 -8.29
C LEU A 236 -3.86 -3.63 -9.13
N SER A 237 -3.77 -3.91 -10.44
CA SER A 237 -4.90 -4.01 -11.36
C SER A 237 -5.97 -5.02 -10.91
N GLY A 238 -5.59 -6.03 -10.11
CA GLY A 238 -6.48 -7.05 -9.57
C GLY A 238 -6.80 -6.90 -8.08
N LEU A 239 -6.38 -5.80 -7.43
CA LEU A 239 -6.48 -5.66 -5.98
C LEU A 239 -7.93 -5.69 -5.49
N LYS A 240 -8.84 -5.01 -6.21
CA LYS A 240 -10.26 -4.96 -5.84
C LYS A 240 -10.91 -6.34 -5.90
N GLN A 241 -10.72 -7.09 -6.99
CA GLN A 241 -11.28 -8.44 -7.13
C GLN A 241 -10.65 -9.41 -6.11
N PHE A 242 -9.37 -9.22 -5.79
CA PHE A 242 -8.71 -10.01 -4.74
C PHE A 242 -9.31 -9.72 -3.37
N TYR A 243 -9.55 -8.44 -3.04
CA TYR A 243 -10.22 -8.00 -1.82
C TYR A 243 -11.62 -8.61 -1.69
N GLU A 244 -12.46 -8.47 -2.72
CA GLU A 244 -13.81 -9.06 -2.77
C GLU A 244 -13.76 -10.58 -2.58
N MET A 245 -12.80 -11.26 -3.24
CA MET A 245 -12.64 -12.70 -3.11
C MET A 245 -12.29 -13.12 -1.68
N VAL A 246 -11.32 -12.45 -1.03
CA VAL A 246 -10.99 -12.70 0.38
C VAL A 246 -12.18 -12.41 1.29
N GLY A 247 -12.97 -11.37 0.98
CA GLY A 247 -14.19 -11.01 1.69
C GLY A 247 -15.21 -12.14 1.72
N HIS A 248 -15.48 -12.76 0.57
CA HIS A 248 -16.37 -13.93 0.50
C HIS A 248 -15.90 -15.10 1.37
N PHE A 249 -14.60 -15.38 1.44
CA PHE A 249 -14.09 -16.42 2.32
C PHE A 249 -14.22 -16.05 3.80
N ALA A 250 -14.10 -14.76 4.14
CA ALA A 250 -14.32 -14.27 5.49
C ALA A 250 -15.78 -14.50 5.95
N GLU A 251 -16.76 -14.23 5.09
CA GLU A 251 -18.19 -14.48 5.35
C GLU A 251 -18.47 -15.97 5.58
N ILE A 252 -18.03 -16.84 4.66
CA ILE A 252 -18.19 -18.30 4.76
C ILE A 252 -17.52 -18.83 6.04
N SER A 253 -16.41 -18.21 6.45
CA SER A 253 -15.74 -18.60 7.68
C SER A 253 -16.56 -18.27 8.93
N LYS A 254 -17.43 -17.25 8.92
CA LYS A 254 -18.27 -16.90 10.08
C LYS A 254 -19.50 -17.80 10.21
N ASP A 255 -20.19 -18.07 9.11
CA ASP A 255 -21.52 -18.75 9.10
C ASP A 255 -21.54 -20.18 9.68
N ARG A 256 -20.38 -20.84 9.79
CA ARG A 256 -20.30 -22.21 10.35
C ARG A 256 -19.90 -22.28 11.83
N VAL A 257 -19.54 -21.15 12.45
CA VAL A 257 -19.28 -21.12 13.90
C VAL A 257 -20.59 -21.15 14.69
N GLU A 258 -21.68 -20.65 14.11
CA GLU A 258 -22.99 -20.55 14.78
C GLU A 258 -23.92 -21.74 14.52
N GLY A 259 -23.61 -22.61 13.56
CA GLY A 259 -24.51 -23.69 13.10
C GLY A 259 -24.46 -25.03 13.87
N VAL A 260 -23.59 -25.20 14.87
CA VAL A 260 -23.37 -26.52 15.52
C VAL A 260 -23.53 -26.49 17.06
N SER A 261 -24.02 -25.39 17.64
CA SER A 261 -24.26 -25.31 19.10
C SER A 261 -25.71 -25.58 19.54
N GLY A 262 -26.60 -26.03 18.64
CA GLY A 262 -28.04 -25.97 18.92
C GLY A 262 -28.91 -27.12 18.39
N ALA A 263 -28.46 -28.38 18.40
CA ALA A 263 -29.38 -29.51 18.21
C ALA A 263 -28.77 -30.85 18.64
N ASN A 264 -28.69 -31.10 19.95
CA ASN A 264 -28.66 -32.47 20.45
C ASN A 264 -29.24 -32.55 21.87
N VAL A 265 -30.54 -32.30 22.01
CA VAL A 265 -31.31 -32.84 23.13
C VAL A 265 -31.95 -34.14 22.66
N ARG A 266 -31.18 -35.19 22.92
CA ARG A 266 -31.55 -36.59 23.12
C ARG A 266 -33.04 -36.81 23.38
N SER A 267 -33.75 -37.32 22.37
CA SER A 267 -34.97 -38.11 22.59
C SER A 267 -34.54 -39.51 23.00
N GLN A 268 -34.87 -39.92 24.23
CA GLN A 268 -34.95 -41.32 24.60
C GLN A 268 -35.83 -41.49 25.85
N ARG A 269 -37.02 -42.03 25.58
CA ARG A 269 -37.92 -42.87 26.40
C ARG A 269 -38.47 -42.33 27.72
#